data_AF-A0A7S0VAC3-F1
#
_entry.id   AF-A0A7S0VAC3-F1
#
_cell.length_a   1.000
_cell.length_b   1.000
_cell.length_c   1.000
_cell.angle_alpha   90.00
_cell.angle_beta   90.00
_cell.angle_gamma   90.00
#
_symmetry.space_group_name_H-M   'P 1'
#
loop_
_entity.id
_entity.type
_entity.pdbx_description
1 polymer ?
#
loop_
_entity_poly.entity_id
_entity_poly.type
_entity_poly.pdbx_seq_one_letter_code
_entity_poly.pdbx_strand_id
1 'polypeptide(L)'
;GGNGEEENREMENLETENKYLLTSFSRAGSILPPLRSAFRCVTGDEPSLSTMHQHHVGNVDYVWFTPCMSPGRTKNGTAAGEKIHVLLEPVRALQPPPLKHIPFGLPCPGWPSDHLPIAIDFHVRVVEA
;
A
#
# COMPACT_ATOMS: atom_id res chain seq x y z
N GLY A 1 -32.47 -13.54 16.86
CA GLY A 1 -32.08 -12.69 15.72
C GLY A 1 -31.40 -11.46 16.27
N GLY A 2 -30.08 -11.48 16.38
CA GLY A 2 -29.30 -10.38 16.96
C GLY A 2 -27.87 -10.23 16.43
N ASN A 3 -27.34 -11.18 15.63
CA ASN A 3 -25.93 -11.12 15.20
C ASN A 3 -25.67 -10.30 13.92
N GLY A 4 -26.68 -10.09 13.06
CA GLY A 4 -26.47 -9.44 11.76
C GLY A 4 -26.34 -7.91 11.80
N GLU A 5 -26.83 -7.27 12.86
CA GLU A 5 -26.73 -5.80 13.01
C GLU A 5 -25.40 -5.37 13.64
N GLU A 6 -24.74 -6.27 14.38
CA GLU A 6 -23.45 -6.02 15.03
C GLU A 6 -22.29 -6.17 14.04
N GLU A 7 -22.32 -7.21 13.19
CA GLU A 7 -21.34 -7.39 12.09
C GLU A 7 -21.43 -6.26 11.03
N ASN A 8 -22.63 -5.77 10.73
CA ASN A 8 -22.80 -4.64 9.80
C ASN A 8 -22.22 -3.34 10.39
N ARG A 9 -22.33 -3.12 11.71
CA ARG A 9 -21.73 -1.96 12.39
C ARG A 9 -20.22 -2.04 12.46
N GLU A 10 -19.65 -3.23 12.65
CA GLU A 10 -18.18 -3.42 12.61
C GLU A 10 -17.60 -3.16 11.22
N MET A 11 -18.26 -3.63 10.15
CA MET A 11 -17.83 -3.32 8.77
C MET A 11 -17.93 -1.82 8.45
N GLU A 12 -19.02 -1.16 8.84
CA GLU A 12 -19.21 0.28 8.62
C GLU A 12 -18.17 1.12 9.38
N ASN A 13 -17.79 0.68 10.60
CA ASN A 13 -16.73 1.31 11.37
C ASN A 13 -15.34 1.10 10.75
N LEU A 14 -15.03 -0.08 10.21
CA LEU A 14 -13.76 -0.36 9.53
C LEU A 14 -13.63 0.41 8.20
N GLU A 15 -14.71 0.59 7.45
CA GLU A 15 -14.73 1.45 6.25
C GLU A 15 -14.56 2.93 6.61
N THR A 16 -15.13 3.35 7.74
CA THR A 16 -15.02 4.71 8.24
C THR A 16 -13.61 5.00 8.78
N GLU A 17 -13.00 4.09 9.55
CA GLU A 17 -11.62 4.23 10.03
C GLU A 17 -10.59 4.21 8.89
N ASN A 18 -10.80 3.42 7.84
CA ASN A 18 -9.96 3.45 6.64
C ASN A 18 -10.08 4.77 5.86
N LYS A 19 -11.27 5.40 5.84
CA LYS A 19 -11.45 6.75 5.29
C LYS A 19 -10.69 7.82 6.09
N TYR A 20 -10.58 7.66 7.42
CA TYR A 20 -9.85 8.60 8.27
C TYR A 20 -8.33 8.44 8.18
N LEU A 21 -7.80 7.23 7.99
CA LEU A 21 -6.37 7.01 7.74
C LEU A 21 -5.89 7.59 6.41
N LEU A 22 -6.78 7.68 5.41
CA LEU A 22 -6.51 8.34 4.12
C LEU A 22 -6.60 9.88 4.17
N THR A 23 -7.04 10.49 5.28
CA THR A 23 -7.31 11.94 5.32
C THR A 23 -6.62 12.69 6.46
N SER A 24 -6.05 12.03 7.47
CA SER A 24 -5.67 12.73 8.71
C SER A 24 -4.31 12.33 9.32
N PHE A 25 -3.22 12.70 8.64
CA PHE A 25 -1.96 13.05 9.31
C PHE A 25 -1.61 14.51 8.99
N SER A 26 -2.39 15.43 9.55
CA SER A 26 -2.04 16.85 9.61
C SER A 26 -2.19 17.35 11.05
N ARG A 27 -1.17 17.06 11.87
CA ARG A 27 -0.90 17.83 13.09
C ARG A 27 0.41 18.59 12.87
N ALA A 28 0.26 19.92 12.81
CA ALA A 28 1.30 20.94 12.76
C ALA A 28 2.30 20.88 11.59
N GLY A 29 1.93 21.47 10.45
CA GLY A 29 2.90 22.10 9.55
C GLY A 29 3.50 21.25 8.42
N SER A 30 3.25 19.94 8.36
CA SER A 30 3.49 19.14 7.16
C SER A 30 2.27 18.26 6.85
N ILE A 31 1.56 18.57 5.77
CA ILE A 31 0.58 17.65 5.18
C ILE A 31 1.39 16.70 4.33
N LEU A 32 1.91 15.62 4.93
CA LEU A 32 2.40 14.53 4.10
C LEU A 32 1.18 13.99 3.33
N PRO A 33 1.26 13.83 2.00
CA PRO A 33 0.16 13.28 1.24
C PRO A 33 -0.19 11.88 1.76
N PRO A 34 -1.47 11.47 1.67
CA PRO A 34 -1.87 10.16 2.16
C PRO A 34 -1.11 9.06 1.42
N LEU A 35 -0.63 8.07 2.18
CA LEU A 35 -0.04 6.87 1.62
C LEU A 35 -1.09 6.07 0.84
N ARG A 36 -0.67 5.44 -0.26
CA ARG A 36 -1.51 4.55 -1.07
C ARG A 36 -0.85 3.18 -1.20
N SER A 37 -1.66 2.12 -1.26
CA SER A 37 -1.16 0.79 -1.58
C SER A 37 -0.82 0.73 -3.06
N ALA A 38 0.44 0.42 -3.36
CA ALA A 38 0.94 0.35 -4.72
C ALA A 38 0.33 -0.83 -5.48
N PHE A 39 0.13 -1.97 -4.81
CA PHE A 39 -0.46 -3.17 -5.43
C PHE A 39 -1.92 -2.92 -5.81
N ARG A 40 -2.70 -2.31 -4.91
CA ARG A 40 -4.08 -1.94 -5.16
C ARG A 40 -4.24 -0.90 -6.27
N CYS A 41 -3.30 0.04 -6.37
CA CYS A 41 -3.31 1.03 -7.46
C CYS A 41 -3.16 0.38 -8.85
N VAL A 42 -2.42 -0.73 -8.96
CA VAL A 42 -2.22 -1.44 -10.24
C VAL A 42 -3.34 -2.45 -10.51
N THR A 43 -3.76 -3.19 -9.50
CA THR A 43 -4.56 -4.41 -9.68
C THR A 43 -6.02 -4.25 -9.28
N GLY A 44 -6.36 -3.16 -8.59
CA GLY A 44 -7.68 -2.89 -8.04
C GLY A 44 -7.90 -3.41 -6.62
N ASP A 45 -7.08 -4.35 -6.14
CA ASP A 45 -7.19 -4.96 -4.82
C ASP A 45 -5.81 -5.26 -4.20
N GLU A 46 -5.77 -5.71 -2.96
CA GLU A 46 -4.55 -6.24 -2.33
C GLU A 46 -4.24 -7.67 -2.82
N PRO A 47 -2.98 -8.14 -2.76
CA PRO A 47 -2.67 -9.51 -3.15
C PRO A 47 -3.44 -10.49 -2.28
N SER A 48 -3.95 -11.57 -2.87
CA SER A 48 -4.73 -12.58 -2.14
C SER A 48 -3.90 -13.34 -1.09
N LEU A 49 -2.57 -13.33 -1.24
CA LEU A 49 -1.64 -14.07 -0.40
C LEU A 49 -0.27 -13.38 -0.42
N SER A 50 0.30 -13.15 0.76
CA SER A 50 1.72 -12.81 0.93
C SER A 50 2.45 -13.75 1.89
N THR A 51 1.73 -14.56 2.69
CA THR A 51 2.31 -15.55 3.59
C THR A 51 1.45 -16.82 3.66
N MET A 52 2.07 -17.99 3.79
CA MET A 52 1.37 -19.27 3.87
C MET A 52 2.15 -20.32 4.65
N HIS A 53 1.77 -20.56 5.90
CA HIS A 53 2.38 -21.56 6.77
C HIS A 53 1.32 -22.24 7.65
N GLN A 54 1.72 -23.14 8.55
CA GLN A 54 0.81 -23.99 9.34
C GLN A 54 -0.25 -23.23 10.15
N HIS A 55 0.02 -21.97 10.52
CA HIS A 55 -0.84 -21.19 11.40
C HIS A 55 -1.60 -20.07 10.70
N HIS A 56 -1.16 -19.65 9.51
CA HIS A 56 -1.77 -18.54 8.81
C HIS A 56 -1.57 -18.63 7.30
N VAL A 57 -2.62 -18.26 6.57
CA VAL A 57 -2.64 -18.14 5.13
C VAL A 57 -3.38 -16.85 4.83
N GLY A 58 -2.68 -15.86 4.28
CA GLY A 58 -3.28 -14.54 4.05
C GLY A 58 -2.29 -13.50 3.54
N ASN A 59 -2.77 -12.26 3.49
CA ASN A 59 -1.97 -11.10 3.12
C ASN A 59 -1.63 -10.26 4.36
N VAL A 60 -0.34 -10.08 4.60
CA VAL A 60 0.21 -9.30 5.72
C VAL A 60 1.31 -8.34 5.28
N ASP A 61 1.71 -8.37 4.01
CA ASP A 61 2.78 -7.56 3.46
C ASP A 61 2.20 -6.51 2.48
N TYR A 62 2.75 -5.30 2.51
CA TYR A 62 2.24 -4.18 1.74
C TYR A 62 3.38 -3.29 1.24
N VAL A 63 3.19 -2.71 0.06
CA VAL A 63 4.06 -1.63 -0.46
C VAL A 63 3.24 -0.34 -0.50
N TRP A 64 3.53 0.55 0.46
CA TRP A 64 2.91 1.86 0.55
C TRP A 64 3.80 2.92 -0.12
N PHE A 65 3.19 3.89 -0.80
CA PHE A 65 3.93 4.99 -1.43
C PHE A 65 3.19 6.32 -1.32
N THR A 66 3.94 7.41 -1.47
CA THR A 66 3.42 8.78 -1.57
C THR A 66 3.31 9.16 -3.06
N PRO A 67 2.11 9.41 -3.61
CA PRO A 67 1.95 9.61 -5.06
C PRO A 67 2.60 10.87 -5.63
N CYS A 68 2.68 11.92 -4.83
CA CYS A 68 3.25 13.20 -5.22
C CYS A 68 4.07 13.76 -4.06
N MET A 69 5.36 14.00 -4.26
CA MET A 69 6.22 14.64 -3.30
C MET A 69 6.63 16.03 -3.82
N SER A 70 6.30 17.06 -3.05
CA SER A 70 6.86 18.40 -3.26
C SER A 70 8.21 18.50 -2.55
N PRO A 71 9.24 19.14 -3.14
CA PRO A 71 10.50 19.39 -2.48
C PRO A 71 10.21 20.21 -1.22
N GLY A 72 10.66 19.69 -0.09
CA GLY A 72 10.49 20.35 1.19
C GLY A 72 11.04 21.77 1.13
N ARG A 73 10.30 22.73 1.71
CA ARG A 73 10.75 24.11 1.85
C ARG A 73 12.09 24.09 2.61
N THR A 74 13.16 24.63 2.01
CA THR A 74 14.42 24.77 2.74
C THR A 74 14.19 25.74 3.92
N LYS A 75 14.84 25.48 5.07
CA LYS A 75 14.66 26.26 6.32
C LYS A 75 14.92 27.76 6.17
N ASN A 76 15.53 28.19 5.06
CA ASN A 76 15.97 29.57 4.83
C ASN A 76 14.97 30.43 4.06
N GLY A 77 13.76 29.95 3.75
CA GLY A 77 12.67 30.79 3.22
C GLY A 77 12.90 31.40 1.82
N THR A 78 14.08 31.21 1.22
CA THR A 78 14.36 31.53 -0.17
C THR A 78 13.66 30.49 -1.05
N ALA A 79 12.44 30.82 -1.47
CA ALA A 79 11.82 30.19 -2.63
C ALA A 79 12.61 30.57 -3.89
N ALA A 80 13.67 29.83 -4.19
CA ALA A 80 14.47 30.02 -5.39
C ALA A 80 14.98 28.66 -5.86
N GLY A 81 14.14 28.02 -6.67
CA GLY A 81 14.33 26.72 -7.29
C GLY A 81 12.96 26.26 -7.74
N GLU A 82 12.81 25.88 -9.01
CA GLU A 82 11.55 25.46 -9.62
C GLU A 82 10.76 24.56 -8.66
N LYS A 83 9.45 24.79 -8.59
CA LYS A 83 8.54 23.92 -7.84
C LYS A 83 8.47 22.59 -8.58
N ILE A 84 9.46 21.73 -8.40
CA ILE A 84 9.53 20.44 -9.09
C ILE A 84 8.72 19.45 -8.25
N HIS A 85 7.58 18.94 -8.71
CA HIS A 85 6.95 17.79 -8.05
C HIS A 85 7.51 16.49 -8.60
N VAL A 86 7.76 15.53 -7.71
CA VAL A 86 8.07 14.15 -8.08
C VAL A 86 6.81 13.33 -7.92
N LEU A 87 6.36 12.72 -9.03
CA LEU A 87 5.21 11.82 -9.07
C LEU A 87 5.70 10.38 -9.16
N LEU A 88 5.16 9.53 -8.29
CA LEU A 88 5.37 8.08 -8.34
C LEU A 88 4.08 7.43 -8.84
N GLU A 89 4.19 6.64 -9.90
CA GLU A 89 3.07 5.94 -10.49
C GLU A 89 3.37 4.44 -10.55
N PRO A 90 2.69 3.61 -9.73
CA PRO A 90 2.74 2.16 -9.89
C PRO A 90 2.22 1.78 -11.26
N VAL A 91 3.00 1.01 -12.03
CA VAL A 91 2.62 0.62 -13.41
C VAL A 91 2.40 -0.87 -13.57
N ARG A 92 3.10 -1.70 -12.80
CA ARG A 92 2.97 -3.16 -12.83
C ARG A 92 3.22 -3.74 -11.45
N ALA A 93 2.56 -4.87 -11.17
CA ALA A 93 2.70 -5.62 -9.93
C ALA A 93 2.91 -7.09 -10.26
N LEU A 94 3.87 -7.73 -9.60
CA LEU A 94 4.06 -9.17 -9.70
C LEU A 94 2.92 -9.87 -8.95
N GLN A 95 2.09 -10.62 -9.68
CA GLN A 95 1.01 -11.39 -9.06
C GLN A 95 1.57 -12.57 -8.26
N PRO A 96 0.97 -12.91 -7.11
CA PRO A 96 1.32 -14.14 -6.42
C PRO A 96 1.05 -15.35 -7.34
N PRO A 97 1.86 -16.42 -7.24
CA PRO A 97 1.59 -17.65 -7.97
C PRO A 97 0.22 -18.23 -7.56
N PRO A 98 -0.50 -18.90 -8.49
CA PRO A 98 -1.71 -19.63 -8.14
C PRO A 98 -1.47 -20.64 -7.02
N LEU A 99 -2.39 -20.76 -6.05
CA LEU A 99 -2.25 -21.67 -4.89
C LEU A 99 -1.96 -23.13 -5.28
N LYS A 100 -2.48 -23.59 -6.41
CA LYS A 100 -2.20 -24.93 -6.97
C LYS A 100 -0.71 -25.20 -7.23
N HIS A 101 0.12 -24.16 -7.33
CA HIS A 101 1.58 -24.27 -7.49
C HIS A 101 2.34 -24.34 -6.16
N ILE A 102 1.65 -24.16 -5.02
CA ILE A 102 2.25 -24.26 -3.68
C ILE A 102 1.40 -25.19 -2.80
N PRO A 103 1.31 -26.49 -3.13
CA PRO A 103 0.35 -27.40 -2.49
C PRO A 103 0.66 -27.76 -1.02
N PHE A 104 1.89 -27.51 -0.55
CA PHE A 104 2.33 -27.90 0.80
C PHE A 104 2.61 -26.72 1.73
N GLY A 105 2.22 -25.51 1.32
CA GLY A 105 2.58 -24.29 2.06
C GLY A 105 4.01 -23.81 1.78
N LEU A 106 4.43 -22.83 2.56
CA LEU A 106 5.74 -22.23 2.56
C LEU A 106 6.41 -22.38 3.95
N PRO A 107 7.76 -22.40 4.03
CA PRO A 107 8.69 -22.50 2.91
C PRO A 107 8.68 -23.89 2.26
N CYS A 108 9.18 -24.01 1.03
CA CYS A 108 9.35 -25.28 0.31
C CYS A 108 10.58 -25.23 -0.63
N PRO A 109 11.00 -26.34 -1.28
CA PRO A 109 12.25 -26.36 -2.07
C PRO A 109 12.38 -25.31 -3.19
N GLY A 110 11.27 -24.74 -3.69
CA GLY A 110 11.27 -23.63 -4.66
C GLY A 110 11.06 -22.24 -4.05
N TRP A 111 10.71 -22.16 -2.76
CA TRP A 111 10.35 -20.94 -2.06
C TRP A 111 10.95 -20.96 -0.64
N PRO A 112 12.12 -20.35 -0.42
CA PRO A 112 12.88 -20.52 0.82
C PRO A 112 12.33 -19.71 2.01
N SER A 113 11.32 -18.86 1.79
CA SER A 113 10.63 -18.09 2.83
C SER A 113 9.17 -18.55 2.92
N ASP A 114 8.60 -18.42 4.11
CA ASP A 114 7.16 -18.50 4.40
C ASP A 114 6.34 -17.35 3.79
N HIS A 115 7.00 -16.31 3.30
CA HIS A 115 6.41 -15.18 2.59
C HIS A 115 6.70 -15.22 1.08
N LEU A 116 5.74 -14.72 0.30
CA LEU A 116 5.87 -14.47 -1.13
C LEU A 116 6.37 -13.04 -1.36
N PRO A 117 7.27 -12.81 -2.32
CA PRO A 117 7.76 -11.48 -2.63
C PRO A 117 6.63 -10.61 -3.21
N ILE A 118 6.48 -9.40 -2.66
CA ILE A 118 5.69 -8.33 -3.29
C ILE A 118 6.65 -7.44 -4.07
N ALA A 119 6.43 -7.33 -5.38
CA ALA A 119 7.24 -6.52 -6.27
C ALA A 119 6.36 -5.62 -7.14
N ILE A 120 6.73 -4.33 -7.20
CA ILE A 120 6.01 -3.29 -7.92
C ILE A 120 6.99 -2.47 -8.76
N ASP A 121 6.65 -2.24 -10.01
CA ASP A 121 7.35 -1.29 -10.86
C ASP A 121 6.72 0.10 -10.71
N PHE A 122 7.58 1.12 -10.57
CA PHE A 122 7.16 2.51 -10.54
C PHE A 122 7.73 3.27 -11.74
N HIS A 123 6.88 4.11 -12.35
CA HIS A 123 7.34 5.21 -13.18
C HIS A 123 7.52 6.45 -12.30
N VAL A 124 8.70 7.05 -12.36
CA VAL A 124 9.01 8.33 -11.71
C VAL A 124 8.87 9.44 -12.73
N ARG A 125 8.01 10.43 -12.46
CA ARG A 125 7.87 11.63 -13.29
C ARG A 125 8.26 12.87 -12.50
N VAL A 126 8.99 13.75 -13.16
CA VAL A 126 9.39 15.05 -12.61
C VAL A 126 8.57 16.10 -13.36
N VAL A 127 7.78 16.89 -12.64
CA VAL A 127 6.92 17.92 -13.24
C VAL A 127 7.22 19.28 -12.61
N GLU A 128 7.28 20.32 -13.43
CA GLU A 128 7.35 21.70 -12.96
C GLU A 128 5.94 22.15 -12.53
N ALA A 129 5.82 22.87 -11.41
CA ALA A 129 4.55 23.37 -10.85
C ALA A 129 4.27 24.84 -11.15
#